data_AF-A0A7D9JJN2-F1
#
_entry.id   AF-A0A7D9JJN2-F1
#
_cell.length_a   1.000
_cell.length_b   1.000
_cell.length_c   1.000
_cell.angle_alpha   90.00
_cell.angle_beta   90.00
_cell.angle_gamma   90.00
#
_symmetry.space_group_name_H-M   'P 1'
#
loop_
_entity.id
_entity.type
_entity.pdbx_description
1 polymer ?
#
loop_
_entity_poly.entity_id
_entity_poly.type
_entity_poly.pdbx_seq_one_letter_code
_entity_poly.pdbx_strand_id
1 'polypeptide(L)'
;VPSWSLILNGLGLFVYQTLDAVDGKQARRTGSSSPLGELFDHGCDALSMVVVITGAAIALKLGQLPHWMVFLCIAAVTMFYLTHWRAYVIGVVRFGLIDVTELQILGIFIFCLTGFCGQDIFLAKTPILTLEVREVFLYGALIPTIVFAILSVYEIFQGGVGKNGSSVA
;
A
#
# COMPACT_ATOMS: atom_id res chain seq x y z
N VAL A 1 0.30 -3.44 -22.59
CA VAL A 1 1.16 -2.33 -22.09
C VAL A 1 2.59 -2.64 -22.49
N PRO A 2 3.40 -1.67 -22.95
CA PRO A 2 4.80 -1.94 -23.29
C PRO A 2 5.59 -2.47 -22.07
N SER A 3 6.36 -3.53 -22.25
CA SER A 3 7.10 -4.18 -21.15
C SER A 3 8.02 -3.22 -20.37
N TRP A 4 8.67 -2.30 -21.08
CA TRP A 4 9.60 -1.34 -20.46
C TRP A 4 8.91 -0.43 -19.43
N SER A 5 7.64 -0.08 -19.62
CA SER A 5 6.94 0.82 -18.69
C SER A 5 6.60 0.11 -17.38
N LEU A 6 6.33 -1.19 -17.43
CA LEU A 6 6.12 -2.02 -16.23
C LEU A 6 7.45 -2.23 -15.47
N ILE A 7 8.53 -2.53 -16.17
CA ILE A 7 9.87 -2.65 -15.55
C ILE A 7 10.28 -1.33 -14.91
N LEU A 8 10.06 -0.20 -15.59
CA LEU A 8 10.33 1.13 -15.04
C LEU A 8 9.48 1.41 -13.79
N ASN A 9 8.24 0.94 -13.74
CA ASN A 9 7.40 1.08 -12.55
C ASN A 9 7.94 0.27 -11.36
N GLY A 10 8.42 -0.95 -11.60
CA GLY A 10 9.10 -1.76 -10.59
C GLY A 10 10.38 -1.12 -10.06
N LEU A 11 11.23 -0.62 -10.96
CA LEU A 11 12.45 0.11 -10.59
C LEU A 11 12.12 1.42 -9.85
N GLY A 12 11.12 2.16 -10.32
CA GLY A 12 10.66 3.40 -9.70
C GLY A 12 10.15 3.17 -8.28
N LEU A 13 9.34 2.12 -8.07
CA LEU A 13 8.85 1.76 -6.74
C LEU A 13 9.99 1.35 -5.79
N PHE A 14 10.98 0.60 -6.30
CA PHE A 14 12.17 0.27 -5.52
C PHE A 14 12.96 1.51 -5.10
N VAL A 15 13.20 2.43 -6.04
CA VAL A 15 13.89 3.71 -5.77
C VAL A 15 13.08 4.54 -4.77
N TYR A 16 11.78 4.66 -4.98
CA TYR A 16 10.87 5.36 -4.08
C TYR A 16 10.97 4.83 -2.65
N GLN A 17 10.71 3.54 -2.43
CA GLN A 17 10.70 2.96 -1.08
C GLN A 17 12.07 3.12 -0.39
N THR A 18 13.15 3.09 -1.18
CA THR A 18 14.51 3.23 -0.64
C THR A 18 14.78 4.66 -0.19
N LEU A 19 14.38 5.65 -0.97
CA LEU A 19 14.57 7.07 -0.65
C LEU A 19 13.69 7.50 0.52
N ASP A 20 12.43 7.06 0.51
CA ASP A 20 11.46 7.19 1.59
C ASP A 20 12.04 6.67 2.92
N ALA A 21 12.49 5.41 2.97
CA ALA A 21 13.06 4.85 4.19
C ALA A 21 14.38 5.51 4.70
N VAL A 22 15.03 6.33 3.87
CA VAL A 22 16.29 7.01 4.19
C VAL A 22 16.07 8.43 4.73
N ASP A 23 14.97 9.08 4.40
CA ASP A 23 14.77 10.49 4.71
C ASP A 23 14.69 10.77 6.23
N GLY A 24 13.98 9.92 6.99
CA GLY A 24 13.82 10.03 8.43
C GLY A 24 15.11 9.63 9.16
N LYS A 25 15.87 8.68 8.61
CA LYS A 25 17.22 8.37 9.09
C LYS A 25 18.14 9.58 8.91
N GLN A 26 18.04 10.24 7.77
CA GLN A 26 18.82 11.42 7.47
C GLN A 26 18.42 12.60 8.36
N ALA A 27 17.13 12.85 8.56
CA ALA A 27 16.63 13.91 9.44
C ALA A 27 17.10 13.74 10.89
N ARG A 28 17.11 12.49 11.40
CA ARG A 28 17.68 12.20 12.73
C ARG A 28 19.18 12.44 12.78
N ARG A 29 19.92 12.08 11.72
CA ARG A 29 21.38 12.30 11.63
C ARG A 29 21.75 13.78 11.61
N THR A 30 20.94 14.62 10.94
CA THR A 30 21.19 16.06 10.80
C THR A 30 20.51 16.91 11.87
N GLY A 31 19.75 16.32 12.79
CA GLY A 31 19.00 17.05 13.82
C GLY A 31 17.85 17.87 13.27
N SER A 32 17.33 17.53 12.08
CA SER A 32 16.28 18.27 11.37
C SER A 32 14.91 17.57 11.40
N SER A 33 14.71 16.61 12.30
CA SER A 33 13.41 15.96 12.51
C SER A 33 12.35 16.97 12.96
N SER A 34 11.18 16.96 12.32
CA SER A 34 10.07 17.85 12.66
C SER A 34 8.70 17.21 12.34
N PRO A 35 7.61 17.62 13.01
CA PRO A 35 6.26 17.17 12.67
C PRO A 35 5.83 17.52 11.25
N LEU A 36 6.31 18.65 10.70
CA LEU A 36 6.05 19.03 9.32
C LEU A 36 6.76 18.11 8.33
N GLY A 37 7.99 17.68 8.66
CA GLY A 37 8.72 16.69 7.85
C GLY A 37 7.98 15.37 7.77
N GLU A 38 7.49 14.85 8.90
CA GLU A 38 6.68 13.63 8.94
C GLU A 38 5.34 13.78 8.20
N LEU A 39 4.69 14.94 8.28
CA LEU A 39 3.48 15.22 7.50
C LEU A 39 3.77 15.23 5.99
N PHE A 40 4.92 15.78 5.58
CA PHE A 40 5.32 15.85 4.18
C PHE A 40 5.66 14.46 3.63
N ASP A 41 6.42 13.67 4.39
CA ASP A 41 6.76 12.27 4.10
C ASP A 41 5.51 11.42 3.83
N HIS A 42 4.59 11.36 4.81
CA HIS A 42 3.31 10.66 4.63
C HIS A 42 2.42 11.27 3.52
N GLY A 43 2.55 12.57 3.24
CA GLY A 43 1.88 13.20 2.11
C GLY A 43 2.39 12.69 0.76
N CYS A 44 3.70 12.47 0.65
CA CYS A 44 4.31 11.82 -0.51
C CYS A 44 3.85 10.36 -0.62
N ASP A 45 3.78 9.62 0.49
CA ASP A 45 3.22 8.26 0.50
C ASP A 45 1.79 8.18 -0.03
N ALA A 46 0.93 9.12 0.37
CA ALA A 46 -0.46 9.14 -0.09
C ALA A 46 -0.56 9.31 -1.62
N LEU A 47 0.27 10.17 -2.22
CA LEU A 47 0.30 10.38 -3.66
C LEU A 47 0.91 9.19 -4.40
N SER A 48 2.03 8.67 -3.89
CA SER A 48 2.72 7.51 -4.46
C SER A 48 1.82 6.27 -4.45
N MET A 49 1.05 6.07 -3.39
CA MET A 49 0.09 4.97 -3.28
C MET A 49 -0.92 4.97 -4.45
N VAL A 50 -1.46 6.13 -4.84
CA VAL A 50 -2.40 6.21 -5.98
C VAL A 50 -1.74 5.75 -7.28
N VAL A 51 -0.49 6.17 -7.51
CA VAL A 51 0.29 5.78 -8.70
C VAL A 51 0.56 4.28 -8.69
N VAL A 52 1.02 3.74 -7.55
CA VAL A 52 1.35 2.32 -7.41
C VAL A 52 0.12 1.43 -7.63
N ILE A 53 -1.03 1.79 -7.07
CA ILE A 53 -2.26 1.02 -7.21
C ILE A 53 -2.80 1.07 -8.62
N THR A 54 -2.75 2.25 -9.25
CA THR A 54 -3.12 2.37 -10.67
C THR A 54 -2.21 1.50 -11.54
N GLY A 55 -0.90 1.53 -11.26
CA GLY A 55 0.07 0.64 -11.89
C GLY A 55 -0.27 -0.83 -11.69
N ALA A 56 -0.59 -1.25 -10.46
CA ALA A 56 -0.93 -2.63 -10.13
C ALA A 56 -2.21 -3.08 -10.84
N ALA A 57 -3.24 -2.23 -10.87
CA ALA A 57 -4.47 -2.48 -11.61
C ALA A 57 -4.23 -2.67 -13.11
N ILE A 58 -3.33 -1.86 -13.70
CA ILE A 58 -2.89 -2.02 -15.08
C ILE A 58 -2.15 -3.35 -15.24
N ALA A 59 -1.13 -3.64 -14.41
CA ALA A 59 -0.31 -4.85 -14.51
C ALA A 59 -1.16 -6.14 -14.47
N LEU A 60 -2.15 -6.18 -13.57
CA LEU A 60 -3.05 -7.32 -13.37
C LEU A 60 -4.27 -7.35 -14.32
N LYS A 61 -4.37 -6.43 -15.29
CA LYS A 61 -5.51 -6.27 -16.20
C LYS A 61 -6.87 -6.11 -15.47
N LEU A 62 -6.90 -5.40 -14.34
CA LEU A 62 -8.13 -5.22 -13.56
C LEU A 62 -9.18 -4.36 -14.27
N GLY A 63 -8.84 -3.69 -15.37
CA GLY A 63 -9.84 -3.03 -16.23
C GLY A 63 -10.88 -3.99 -16.82
N GLN A 64 -10.60 -5.30 -16.87
CA GLN A 64 -11.57 -6.34 -17.24
C GLN A 64 -12.47 -6.76 -16.06
N LEU A 65 -12.13 -6.36 -14.84
CA LEU A 65 -12.83 -6.64 -13.59
C LEU A 65 -13.12 -5.31 -12.86
N PRO A 66 -14.00 -4.44 -13.42
CA PRO A 66 -14.16 -3.06 -12.93
C PRO A 66 -14.59 -2.97 -11.47
N HIS A 67 -15.41 -3.91 -10.98
CA HIS A 67 -15.80 -3.96 -9.57
C HIS A 67 -14.60 -4.18 -8.64
N TRP A 68 -13.69 -5.08 -9.02
CA TRP A 68 -12.46 -5.34 -8.26
C TRP A 68 -11.48 -4.18 -8.32
N MET A 69 -11.36 -3.52 -9.47
CA MET A 69 -10.54 -2.32 -9.62
C MET A 69 -11.03 -1.19 -8.69
N VAL A 70 -12.34 -0.92 -8.68
CA VAL A 70 -12.94 0.09 -7.79
C VAL A 70 -12.76 -0.31 -6.33
N PHE A 71 -13.01 -1.57 -5.98
CA PHE A 71 -12.79 -2.09 -4.63
C PHE A 71 -11.35 -1.87 -4.18
N LEU A 72 -10.36 -2.23 -5.01
CA LEU A 72 -8.94 -2.06 -4.68
C LEU A 72 -8.57 -0.60 -4.40
N CYS A 73 -9.05 0.33 -5.23
CA CYS A 73 -8.80 1.76 -5.06
C CYS A 73 -9.43 2.29 -3.75
N ILE A 74 -10.69 1.96 -3.49
CA ILE A 74 -11.38 2.39 -2.26
C ILE A 74 -10.69 1.78 -1.04
N ALA A 75 -10.46 0.47 -1.06
CA ALA A 75 -9.84 -0.26 0.03
C ALA A 75 -8.49 0.35 0.43
N ALA A 76 -7.62 0.63 -0.54
CA ALA A 76 -6.32 1.17 -0.21
C ALA A 76 -6.34 2.61 0.33
N VAL A 77 -7.18 3.48 -0.23
CA VAL A 77 -7.38 4.84 0.32
C VAL A 77 -7.92 4.74 1.75
N THR A 78 -8.89 3.85 1.99
CA THR A 78 -9.44 3.61 3.32
C THR A 78 -8.38 3.08 4.30
N MET A 79 -7.55 2.12 3.89
CA MET A 79 -6.50 1.54 4.73
C MET A 79 -5.45 2.59 5.11
N PHE A 80 -5.02 3.41 4.13
CA PHE A 80 -4.09 4.50 4.37
C PHE A 80 -4.67 5.51 5.36
N TYR A 81 -5.93 5.92 5.15
CA TYR A 81 -6.62 6.83 6.04
C TYR A 81 -6.78 6.28 7.46
N LEU A 82 -7.22 5.02 7.60
CA LEU A 82 -7.40 4.36 8.90
C LEU A 82 -6.10 4.27 9.67
N THR A 83 -4.97 4.02 9.00
CA THR A 83 -3.64 3.99 9.63
C THR A 83 -3.31 5.34 10.28
N HIS A 84 -3.58 6.44 9.58
CA HIS A 84 -3.31 7.79 10.05
C HIS A 84 -4.30 8.26 11.10
N TRP A 85 -5.59 7.93 10.95
CA TRP A 85 -6.59 8.24 11.99
C TRP A 85 -6.29 7.48 13.27
N ARG A 86 -5.96 6.19 13.17
CA ARG A 86 -5.50 5.38 14.30
C ARG A 86 -4.26 6.00 14.97
N ALA A 87 -3.26 6.41 14.18
CA ALA A 87 -2.07 7.06 14.71
C ALA A 87 -2.37 8.41 15.39
N TYR A 88 -3.33 9.18 14.87
CA TYR A 88 -3.80 10.41 15.49
C TYR A 88 -4.42 10.15 16.87
N VAL A 89 -5.26 9.13 17.02
CA VAL A 89 -5.90 8.78 18.30
C VAL A 89 -4.91 8.19 19.31
N ILE A 90 -4.10 7.21 18.88
CA ILE A 90 -3.22 6.44 19.78
C ILE A 90 -1.91 7.19 20.06
N GLY A 91 -1.51 8.09 19.16
CA GLY A 91 -0.27 8.86 19.25
C GLY A 91 0.96 8.18 18.65
N VAL A 92 0.82 6.97 18.12
CA VAL A 92 1.91 6.23 17.44
C VAL A 92 1.39 5.46 16.22
N VAL A 93 2.21 5.36 15.18
CA VAL A 93 2.00 4.42 14.07
C VAL A 93 2.51 3.06 14.51
N ARG A 94 1.68 2.01 14.37
CA ARG A 94 2.04 0.62 14.70
C ARG A 94 2.14 -0.20 13.42
N PHE A 95 3.26 -0.86 13.23
CA PHE A 95 3.50 -1.72 12.08
C PHE A 95 3.14 -3.18 12.38
N GLY A 96 2.57 -3.86 11.39
CA GLY A 96 2.29 -5.29 11.42
C GLY A 96 3.49 -6.15 11.03
N LEU A 97 3.29 -7.48 11.01
CA LEU A 97 4.27 -8.42 10.44
C LEU A 97 4.35 -8.35 8.92
N ILE A 98 3.24 -7.98 8.28
CA ILE A 98 3.13 -7.70 6.85
C ILE A 98 2.51 -6.32 6.77
N ASP A 99 3.23 -5.37 6.19
CA ASP A 99 2.83 -3.98 6.12
C ASP A 99 3.22 -3.39 4.76
N VAL A 100 3.23 -2.06 4.65
CA VAL A 100 3.50 -1.31 3.42
C VAL A 100 4.78 -1.79 2.71
N THR A 101 5.86 -2.10 3.45
CA THR A 101 7.14 -2.52 2.86
C THR A 101 7.03 -3.86 2.12
N GLU A 102 6.43 -4.88 2.74
CA GLU A 102 6.25 -6.19 2.11
C GLU A 102 5.33 -6.10 0.89
N LEU A 103 4.29 -5.26 0.97
CA LEU A 103 3.38 -5.01 -0.15
C LEU A 103 4.06 -4.27 -1.30
N GLN A 104 4.95 -3.32 -1.02
CA GLN A 104 5.76 -2.64 -2.04
C GLN A 104 6.74 -3.61 -2.72
N ILE A 105 7.40 -4.49 -1.95
CA ILE A 105 8.26 -5.55 -2.51
C ILE A 105 7.46 -6.49 -3.41
N LEU A 106 6.26 -6.90 -2.99
CA LEU A 106 5.34 -7.68 -3.83
C LEU A 106 4.96 -6.91 -5.10
N GLY A 107 4.68 -5.60 -4.99
CA GLY A 107 4.39 -4.73 -6.13
C GLY A 107 5.55 -4.65 -7.13
N ILE A 108 6.78 -4.48 -6.64
CA ILE A 108 8.01 -4.51 -7.45
C ILE A 108 8.12 -5.85 -8.19
N PHE A 109 7.92 -6.96 -7.48
CA PHE A 109 7.94 -8.29 -8.07
C PHE A 109 6.87 -8.44 -9.17
N ILE A 110 5.63 -8.04 -8.89
CA ILE A 110 4.53 -8.08 -9.87
C ILE A 110 4.87 -7.25 -11.10
N PHE A 111 5.37 -6.02 -10.95
CA PHE A 111 5.73 -5.16 -12.07
C PHE A 111 6.83 -5.77 -12.94
N CYS A 112 7.90 -6.28 -12.33
CA CYS A 112 8.98 -6.94 -13.04
C CYS A 112 8.48 -8.21 -13.75
N LEU A 113 7.75 -9.08 -13.04
CA LEU A 113 7.19 -10.32 -13.60
C LEU A 113 6.28 -10.02 -14.80
N THR A 114 5.39 -9.04 -14.67
CA THR A 114 4.50 -8.61 -15.75
C THR A 114 5.27 -8.04 -16.93
N GLY A 115 6.35 -7.29 -16.66
CA GLY A 115 7.22 -6.72 -17.70
C GLY A 115 7.92 -7.80 -18.53
N PHE A 116 8.46 -8.84 -17.87
CA PHE A 116 9.19 -9.92 -18.55
C PHE A 116 8.29 -10.97 -19.20
N CYS A 117 7.25 -11.41 -18.50
CA CYS A 117 6.39 -12.52 -18.93
C CYS A 117 5.11 -12.08 -19.65
N GLY A 118 4.82 -10.78 -19.63
CA GLY A 118 3.57 -10.23 -20.15
C GLY A 118 2.42 -10.32 -19.16
N GLN A 119 1.35 -9.58 -19.45
CA GLN A 119 0.18 -9.47 -18.57
C GLN A 119 -0.74 -10.71 -18.61
N ASP A 120 -0.65 -11.53 -19.65
CA ASP A 120 -1.53 -12.70 -19.84
C ASP A 120 -1.28 -13.83 -18.84
N ILE A 121 -0.13 -13.83 -18.17
CA ILE A 121 0.16 -14.78 -17.09
C ILE A 121 -0.90 -14.74 -15.99
N PHE A 122 -1.51 -13.57 -15.76
CA PHE A 122 -2.51 -13.40 -14.70
C PHE A 122 -3.90 -13.90 -15.07
N LEU A 123 -4.13 -14.18 -16.36
CA LEU A 123 -5.37 -14.77 -16.89
C LEU A 123 -5.33 -16.31 -16.86
N ALA A 124 -4.16 -16.89 -16.59
CA ALA A 124 -4.03 -18.33 -16.46
C ALA A 124 -4.90 -18.83 -15.29
N LYS A 125 -5.56 -19.98 -15.48
CA LYS A 125 -6.39 -20.59 -14.44
C LYS A 125 -5.54 -21.47 -13.54
N THR A 126 -5.80 -21.38 -12.24
CA THR A 126 -5.22 -22.28 -11.25
C THR A 126 -5.77 -23.70 -11.39
N PRO A 127 -4.95 -24.73 -11.15
CA PRO A 127 -5.34 -26.12 -11.38
C PRO A 127 -6.39 -26.64 -10.38
N ILE A 128 -6.51 -26.03 -9.20
CA ILE A 128 -7.38 -26.50 -8.11
C ILE A 128 -8.71 -25.75 -8.09
N LEU A 129 -8.67 -24.41 -8.02
CA LEU A 129 -9.86 -23.58 -7.84
C LEU A 129 -10.45 -23.06 -9.15
N THR A 130 -9.79 -23.29 -10.28
CA THR A 130 -10.15 -22.76 -11.61
C THR A 130 -10.28 -21.23 -11.69
N LEU A 131 -9.80 -20.53 -10.66
CA LEU A 131 -9.69 -19.08 -10.58
C LEU A 131 -8.51 -18.59 -11.42
N GLU A 132 -8.63 -17.42 -12.01
CA GLU A 132 -7.50 -16.75 -12.65
C GLU A 132 -6.47 -16.33 -11.59
N VAL A 133 -5.17 -16.34 -11.95
CA VAL A 133 -4.11 -15.96 -11.01
C VAL A 133 -4.32 -14.57 -10.41
N ARG A 134 -4.85 -13.59 -11.16
CA ARG A 134 -5.20 -12.26 -10.60
C ARG A 134 -6.28 -12.33 -9.52
N GLU A 135 -7.25 -13.23 -9.64
CA GLU A 135 -8.32 -13.37 -8.66
C GLU A 135 -7.77 -13.93 -7.34
N VAL A 136 -6.79 -14.82 -7.41
CA VAL A 136 -6.08 -15.32 -6.22
C VAL A 136 -5.43 -14.18 -5.43
N PHE A 137 -4.78 -13.23 -6.11
CA PHE A 137 -4.22 -12.04 -5.45
C PHE A 137 -5.30 -11.17 -4.80
N LEU A 138 -6.42 -10.94 -5.50
CA LEU A 138 -7.54 -10.13 -5.00
C LEU A 138 -8.20 -10.75 -3.77
N TYR A 139 -8.52 -12.05 -3.82
CA TYR A 139 -9.10 -12.76 -2.68
C TYR A 139 -8.12 -12.88 -1.52
N GLY A 140 -6.82 -13.07 -1.81
CA GLY A 140 -5.76 -13.09 -0.80
C GLY A 140 -5.62 -11.75 -0.06
N ALA A 141 -5.86 -10.63 -0.73
CA ALA A 141 -5.83 -9.30 -0.12
C ALA A 141 -7.11 -8.96 0.67
N LEU A 142 -8.26 -9.55 0.30
CA LEU A 142 -9.57 -9.20 0.88
C LEU A 142 -9.64 -9.40 2.40
N ILE A 143 -9.26 -10.59 2.89
CA ILE A 143 -9.38 -10.93 4.32
C ILE A 143 -8.47 -10.04 5.18
N PRO A 144 -7.16 -9.89 4.88
CA PRO A 144 -6.29 -8.99 5.65
C PRO A 144 -6.79 -7.55 5.67
N THR A 145 -7.29 -7.02 4.54
CA THR A 145 -7.84 -5.67 4.47
C THR A 145 -9.05 -5.50 5.39
N ILE A 146 -10.00 -6.43 5.39
CA ILE A 146 -11.18 -6.35 6.25
C ILE A 146 -10.78 -6.45 7.73
N VAL A 147 -9.90 -7.41 8.07
CA VAL A 147 -9.41 -7.59 9.44
C VAL A 147 -8.71 -6.32 9.94
N PHE A 148 -7.79 -5.77 9.15
CA PHE A 148 -7.11 -4.53 9.50
C PHE A 148 -8.08 -3.37 9.69
N ALA A 149 -9.07 -3.22 8.81
CA ALA A 149 -10.05 -2.15 8.91
C ALA A 149 -10.86 -2.26 10.22
N ILE A 150 -11.33 -3.45 10.56
CA ILE A 150 -12.07 -3.70 11.81
C ILE A 150 -11.20 -3.41 13.02
N LEU A 151 -9.95 -3.91 13.05
CA LEU A 151 -9.02 -3.69 14.16
C LEU A 151 -8.68 -2.21 14.33
N SER A 152 -8.46 -1.50 13.22
CA SER A 152 -8.16 -0.06 13.26
C SER A 152 -9.33 0.73 13.81
N VAL A 153 -10.56 0.44 13.35
CA VAL A 153 -11.78 1.07 13.86
C VAL A 153 -11.97 0.76 15.35
N TYR A 154 -11.81 -0.51 15.76
CA TYR A 154 -11.92 -0.90 17.16
C TYR A 154 -10.95 -0.11 18.04
N GLU A 155 -9.68 0.00 17.66
CA GLU A 155 -8.70 0.75 18.43
C GLU A 155 -8.96 2.27 18.44
N ILE A 156 -9.44 2.85 17.33
CA ILE A 156 -9.88 4.25 17.29
C ILE A 156 -10.97 4.51 18.33
N PHE A 157 -11.96 3.61 18.45
CA PHE A 157 -13.05 3.74 19.42
C PHE A 157 -12.65 3.43 20.87
N GLN A 158 -11.53 2.74 21.11
CA GLN A 158 -10.95 2.63 22.47
C GLN A 158 -10.33 3.96 22.95
N GLY A 159 -10.10 4.90 22.03
CA GLY A 159 -9.51 6.20 22.35
C GLY A 159 -8.00 6.13 22.62
N GLY A 160 -7.44 7.28 22.96
CA GLY A 160 -6.01 7.43 23.24
C GLY A 160 -5.66 8.88 23.56
N VAL A 161 -4.45 9.07 24.10
CA VAL A 161 -3.95 10.40 24.48
C VAL A 161 -3.52 11.24 23.27
N GLY A 162 -3.45 10.66 22.08
CA GLY A 162 -2.86 11.30 20.90
C GLY A 162 -1.37 11.60 21.07
N LYS A 163 -0.72 12.04 20.00
CA LYS A 163 0.75 12.18 19.96
C LYS A 163 1.29 13.26 20.92
N ASN A 164 0.44 14.22 21.32
CA ASN A 164 0.80 15.36 22.17
C ASN A 164 -0.19 15.59 23.33
N GLY A 165 -0.91 14.58 23.80
CA GLY A 165 -2.03 14.81 24.74
C GLY A 165 -3.26 15.44 24.07
N SER A 166 -3.25 15.54 22.74
CA SER A 166 -4.41 15.91 21.93
C SER A 166 -5.41 14.76 21.97
N SER A 167 -6.15 14.64 23.07
CA SER A 167 -7.27 13.70 23.14
C SER A 167 -8.31 14.10 22.10
N VAL A 168 -8.86 13.11 21.41
CA VAL A 168 -10.11 13.29 20.66
C VAL A 168 -11.22 13.44 21.70
N ALA A 169 -11.69 14.66 21.91
CA ALA A 169 -12.98 14.91 22.56
C ALA A 169 -14.10 14.74 21.53
#